data_AF-A0A1Q7PIR4-F1
#
_entry.id   AF-A0A1Q7PIR4-F1
#
_cell.length_a   1.000
_cell.length_b   1.000
_cell.length_c   1.000
_cell.angle_alpha   90.00
_cell.angle_beta   90.00
_cell.angle_gamma   90.00
#
_symmetry.space_group_name_H-M   'P 1'
#
loop_
_entity.id
_entity.type
_entity.pdbx_description
1 polymer ?
#
loop_
_entity_poly.entity_id
_entity_poly.type
_entity_poly.pdbx_seq_one_letter_code
_entity_poly.pdbx_strand_id
1 'polypeptide(L)'
;MYVHLGGELVARVTDIVAVLDVRLVSSSDINQEFVDKAGAAKHLLGRGLMADCRALVVTRTAVITSPLSPATLARRMTHLRQAAMAWERET
;
A
#
# COMPACT_ATOMS: atom_id res chain seq x y z
N MET A 1 -7.50 5.49 -11.82
CA MET A 1 -7.32 6.45 -10.70
C MET A 1 -6.18 6.03 -9.79
N TYR A 2 -5.49 7.02 -9.21
CA TYR A 2 -4.32 6.82 -8.34
C TYR A 2 -4.61 7.27 -6.91
N VAL A 3 -4.02 6.58 -5.94
CA VAL A 3 -4.06 6.94 -4.52
C VAL A 3 -2.67 7.36 -4.06
N HIS A 4 -2.61 8.50 -3.37
CA HIS A 4 -1.38 8.98 -2.73
C HIS A 4 -1.12 8.20 -1.44
N LEU A 5 0.04 7.53 -1.39
CA LEU A 5 0.45 6.64 -0.30
C LEU A 5 1.26 7.34 0.78
N GLY A 6 1.74 8.56 0.54
CA GLY A 6 2.58 9.32 1.47
C GLY A 6 3.99 9.50 0.91
N GLY A 7 4.68 10.57 1.30
CA GLY A 7 5.89 11.01 0.59
C GLY A 7 5.57 11.33 -0.87
N GLU A 8 6.39 10.82 -1.80
CA GLU A 8 6.22 11.01 -3.25
C GLU A 8 5.58 9.79 -3.96
N LEU A 9 5.02 8.84 -3.21
CA LEU A 9 4.57 7.56 -3.75
C LEU A 9 3.07 7.54 -4.04
N VAL A 10 2.72 7.07 -5.23
CA VAL A 10 1.35 6.84 -5.69
C VAL A 10 1.21 5.41 -6.23
N ALA A 11 0.00 4.85 -6.13
CA ALA A 11 -0.33 3.58 -6.77
C ALA A 11 -1.68 3.66 -7.46
N ARG A 12 -1.85 2.91 -8.56
CA ARG A 12 -3.18 2.74 -9.15
C ARG A 12 -4.05 1.99 -8.16
N VAL A 13 -5.24 2.51 -7.89
CA VAL A 13 -6.20 1.87 -6.95
C VAL A 13 -6.51 0.43 -7.38
N THR A 14 -6.54 0.16 -8.69
CA THR A 14 -6.79 -1.16 -9.27
C THR A 14 -5.65 -2.16 -9.13
N ASP A 15 -4.43 -1.69 -8.85
CA ASP A 15 -3.25 -2.55 -8.69
C ASP A 15 -3.02 -2.96 -7.25
N ILE A 16 -3.70 -2.31 -6.30
CA ILE A 16 -3.57 -2.58 -4.87
C ILE A 16 -4.30 -3.89 -4.56
N VAL A 17 -3.56 -4.84 -4.02
CA VAL A 17 -4.04 -6.16 -3.60
C VAL A 17 -4.39 -6.14 -2.12
N ALA A 18 -3.53 -5.52 -1.30
CA ALA A 18 -3.72 -5.47 0.15
C ALA A 18 -3.06 -4.24 0.78
N VAL A 19 -3.54 -3.87 1.97
CA VAL A 19 -2.89 -2.93 2.88
C VAL A 19 -2.67 -3.65 4.20
N LEU A 20 -1.42 -3.74 4.63
CA LEU A 20 -1.01 -4.41 5.86
C LEU A 20 -0.58 -3.38 6.90
N ASP A 21 -0.97 -3.59 8.15
CA ASP A 21 -0.42 -2.82 9.28
C ASP A 21 1.01 -3.29 9.54
N VAL A 22 1.96 -2.34 9.67
CA VAL A 22 3.36 -2.68 9.89
C VAL A 22 3.58 -3.52 11.14
N ARG A 23 2.72 -3.38 12.15
CA ARG A 23 2.80 -4.14 13.40
C ARG A 23 2.61 -5.64 13.18
N LEU A 24 1.83 -6.02 12.16
CA LEU A 24 1.63 -7.42 11.77
C LEU A 24 2.83 -7.99 11.01
N VAL A 25 3.64 -7.13 10.40
CA VAL A 25 4.89 -7.53 9.73
C VAL A 25 5.92 -7.91 10.77
N SER A 26 6.11 -7.04 11.77
CA SER A 26 7.09 -7.26 12.83
C SER A 26 6.74 -8.41 13.79
N SER A 27 5.48 -8.86 13.81
CA SER A 27 5.01 -9.92 14.72
C SER A 27 4.83 -11.28 14.06
N SER A 28 5.20 -11.45 12.78
CA SER A 28 4.94 -12.68 12.01
C SER A 28 6.12 -13.02 11.11
N ASP A 29 6.69 -14.21 11.29
CA ASP A 29 7.82 -14.70 10.49
C ASP A 29 7.49 -14.73 8.99
N ILE A 30 6.28 -15.16 8.64
CA ILE A 30 5.83 -15.24 7.24
C ILE A 30 5.74 -13.84 6.62
N ASN A 31 5.22 -12.85 7.36
CA ASN A 31 5.12 -11.49 6.86
C ASN A 31 6.50 -10.84 6.74
N GLN A 32 7.40 -11.11 7.69
CA GLN A 32 8.77 -10.63 7.63
C GLN A 32 9.50 -11.23 6.42
N GLU A 33 9.42 -12.54 6.22
CA GLU A 33 10.01 -13.23 5.07
C GLU A 33 9.47 -12.68 3.74
N PHE A 34 8.17 -12.39 3.66
CA PHE A 34 7.56 -11.77 2.49
C PHE A 34 8.19 -10.40 2.16
N VAL A 35 8.39 -9.55 3.17
CA VAL A 35 8.99 -8.22 2.98
C VAL A 35 10.48 -8.33 2.64
N ASP A 36 11.21 -9.23 3.28
CA ASP A 36 12.62 -9.46 3.01
C ASP A 36 12.84 -9.95 1.58
N LYS A 37 12.00 -10.88 1.10
CA LYS A 37 11.98 -11.33 -0.30
C LYS A 37 11.68 -10.18 -1.27
N ALA A 38 10.72 -9.33 -0.94
CA ALA A 38 10.43 -8.15 -1.75
C ALA A 38 11.63 -7.18 -1.78
N GLY A 39 12.32 -7.00 -0.66
CA GLY A 39 13.56 -6.21 -0.57
C GLY A 39 14.68 -6.79 -1.43
N ALA A 40 14.96 -8.09 -1.30
CA ALA A 40 15.98 -8.79 -2.07
C ALA A 40 15.71 -8.74 -3.59
N ALA A 41 14.45 -8.81 -4.00
CA ALA A 41 14.02 -8.68 -5.39
C ALA A 41 13.95 -7.23 -5.90
N LYS A 42 14.30 -6.23 -5.08
CA LYS A 42 14.17 -4.79 -5.40
C LYS A 42 12.73 -4.36 -5.72
N HIS A 43 11.75 -5.03 -5.12
CA HIS A 43 10.32 -4.74 -5.22
C HIS A 43 9.77 -4.00 -3.99
N LEU A 44 10.58 -3.81 -2.94
CA LEU A 44 10.24 -2.96 -1.81
C LEU A 44 10.52 -1.49 -2.16
N LEU A 45 9.48 -0.67 -2.21
CA LEU A 45 9.53 0.74 -2.58
C LEU A 45 9.26 1.66 -1.38
N GLY A 46 9.90 2.82 -1.39
CA GLY A 46 9.78 3.85 -0.36
C GLY A 46 10.98 3.87 0.57
N ARG A 47 10.77 4.28 1.83
CA ARG A 47 11.86 4.47 2.80
C ARG A 47 12.21 3.21 3.57
N GLY A 48 11.55 2.07 3.29
CA GLY A 48 11.73 0.83 4.05
C GLY A 48 10.91 0.83 5.34
N LEU A 49 11.16 -0.15 6.20
CA LEU A 49 10.51 -0.29 7.52
C LEU A 49 11.13 0.65 8.58
N MET A 50 11.18 1.96 8.28
CA MET A 50 11.67 2.97 9.23
C MET A 50 10.63 3.29 10.31
N ALA A 51 11.04 4.06 11.32
CA ALA A 51 10.21 4.40 12.49
C ALA A 51 8.87 5.09 12.15
N ASP A 52 8.79 5.79 11.03
CA ASP A 52 7.57 6.46 10.56
C ASP A 52 6.68 5.58 9.69
N CYS A 53 7.11 4.36 9.32
CA CYS A 53 6.31 3.42 8.56
C CYS A 53 5.14 2.92 9.42
N ARG A 54 3.91 3.00 8.87
CA ARG A 54 2.68 2.57 9.56
C ARG A 54 1.92 1.51 8.78
N ALA A 55 2.15 1.42 7.47
CA ALA A 55 1.50 0.45 6.61
C ALA A 55 2.39 0.01 5.44
N LEU A 56 2.15 -1.20 4.96
CA LEU A 56 2.62 -1.67 3.66
C LEU A 56 1.44 -1.75 2.70
N VAL A 57 1.62 -1.24 1.49
CA VAL A 57 0.66 -1.36 0.39
C VAL A 57 1.22 -2.37 -0.59
N VAL A 58 0.56 -3.51 -0.68
CA VAL A 58 0.93 -4.59 -1.60
C VAL A 58 0.22 -4.34 -2.93
N THR A 59 1.00 -4.19 -3.99
CA THR A 59 0.48 -4.14 -5.36
C THR A 59 0.81 -5.44 -6.09
N ARG A 60 0.36 -5.57 -7.35
CA ARG A 60 0.71 -6.71 -8.21
C ARG A 60 2.21 -6.85 -8.48
N THR A 61 3.00 -5.77 -8.31
CA THR A 61 4.41 -5.73 -8.72
C THR A 61 5.37 -5.27 -7.62
N ALA A 62 4.87 -4.68 -6.54
CA ALA A 62 5.70 -4.08 -5.51
C ALA A 62 5.05 -4.11 -4.12
N VAL A 63 5.89 -3.99 -3.09
CA VAL A 63 5.47 -3.70 -1.72
C VAL A 63 5.90 -2.28 -1.42
N ILE A 64 4.96 -1.39 -1.11
CA ILE A 64 5.21 0.04 -0.95
C ILE A 64 5.03 0.43 0.52
N THR A 65 6.08 0.96 1.15
CA THR A 65 6.02 1.45 2.54
C THR A 65 5.30 2.79 2.60
N SER A 66 4.44 2.97 3.61
CA SER A 66 3.66 4.19 3.79
C SER A 66 3.72 4.69 5.24
N PRO A 67 3.86 6.02 5.43
CA PRO A 67 3.72 6.65 6.74
C PRO A 67 2.25 6.86 7.15
N LEU A 68 1.30 6.57 6.26
CA LEU A 68 -0.13 6.66 6.55
C LEU A 68 -0.62 5.37 7.20
N SER A 69 -1.59 5.50 8.11
CA SER A 69 -2.19 4.31 8.73
C SER A 69 -3.01 3.51 7.71
N PRO A 70 -3.17 2.18 7.92
CA PRO A 70 -4.03 1.34 7.08
C PRO A 70 -5.46 1.91 6.94
N ALA A 71 -6.02 2.42 8.03
CA ALA A 71 -7.34 3.05 8.03
C ALA A 71 -7.42 4.31 7.14
N THR A 72 -6.37 5.14 7.12
CA THR A 72 -6.31 6.33 6.28
C THR A 72 -6.24 5.95 4.80
N LEU A 73 -5.39 4.97 4.48
CA LEU A 73 -5.23 4.42 3.14
C LEU A 73 -6.53 3.79 2.63
N ALA A 74 -7.18 2.95 3.44
CA ALA A 74 -8.45 2.32 3.12
C ALA A 74 -9.54 3.36 2.82
N ARG A 75 -9.67 4.41 3.65
CA ARG A 75 -10.65 5.49 3.42
C ARG A 75 -10.41 6.19 2.09
N ARG A 76 -9.15 6.57 1.79
CA ARG A 76 -8.79 7.19 0.50
C ARG A 76 -9.14 6.29 -0.68
N MET A 77 -8.77 5.02 -0.61
CA MET A 77 -9.04 4.04 -1.68
C MET A 77 -10.54 3.84 -1.89
N THR A 78 -11.33 3.76 -0.83
CA THR A 78 -12.79 3.61 -0.93
C THR A 78 -13.43 4.81 -1.63
N HIS A 79 -13.09 6.04 -1.24
CA HIS A 79 -13.64 7.24 -1.87
C HIS A 79 -13.27 7.31 -3.34
N LEU A 80 -12.01 7.00 -3.66
CA LEU A 80 -11.58 6.91 -5.05
C LEU A 80 -12.41 5.83 -5.76
N ARG A 81 -12.47 4.58 -5.26
CA ARG A 81 -13.21 3.51 -5.94
C ARG A 81 -14.67 3.86 -6.19
N GLN A 82 -15.33 4.56 -5.26
CA GLN A 82 -16.68 5.08 -5.44
C GLN A 82 -16.76 6.14 -6.55
N ALA A 83 -15.83 7.10 -6.57
CA ALA A 83 -15.79 8.12 -7.62
C ALA A 83 -15.54 7.52 -9.02
N ALA A 84 -14.68 6.50 -9.15
CA ALA A 84 -14.48 5.78 -10.41
C ALA A 84 -15.76 5.10 -10.88
N MET A 85 -16.44 4.38 -9.98
CA MET A 85 -17.69 3.70 -10.30
C MET A 85 -18.82 4.66 -10.67
N ALA A 86 -18.84 5.86 -10.07
CA ALA A 86 -19.80 6.90 -10.42
C ALA A 86 -19.55 7.42 -11.84
N TRP A 87 -18.29 7.73 -12.17
CA TRP A 87 -17.90 8.19 -13.50
C TRP A 87 -18.22 7.18 -14.60
N GLU A 88 -17.93 5.89 -14.38
CA GLU A 88 -18.23 4.80 -15.33
C GLU A 88 -19.73 4.60 -15.59
N ARG A 89 -20.61 5.09 -14.70
CA ARG A 89 -22.07 4.99 -14.89
C ARG A 89 -22.65 6.16 -15.70
N GLU A 90 -21.92 7.26 -15.82
CA GLU A 90 -22.36 8.47 -16.51
C GLU A 90 -21.84 8.56 -17.96
N THR A 91 -20.88 7.71 -18.34
CA THR A 91 -20.28 7.62 -19.70
C THR A 91 -20.67 6.34 -20.40
#